data_AF-H8Z7V8-F1
#
_entry.id   AF-H8Z7V8-F1
#
_cell.length_a   1.000
_cell.length_b   1.000
_cell.length_c   1.000
_cell.angle_alpha   90.00
_cell.angle_beta   90.00
_cell.angle_gamma   90.00
#
_symmetry.space_group_name_H-M   'P 1'
#
loop_
_entity.id
_entity.type
_entity.pdbx_description
1 polymer ?
#
loop_
_entity_poly.entity_id
_entity_poly.type
_entity_poly.pdbx_seq_one_letter_code
_entity_poly.pdbx_strand_id
1 'polypeptide(L)'
;MSALNPAKTDRIDVRASHAVKLLLQEAARASHKTVSEFLLDAGVIAANQALADRRHFQLDEAQWQAFEAALEQPVQIKPRLKQLLNEPGVLG
;
A
#
# COMPACT_ATOMS: atom_id res chain seq x y z
N MET A 1 -1.09 -7.71 -29.92
CA MET A 1 -0.20 -8.59 -29.15
C MET A 1 -0.79 -8.72 -27.75
N SER A 2 -1.61 -9.74 -27.52
CA SER A 2 -2.28 -9.93 -26.23
C SER A 2 -1.25 -10.27 -25.16
N ALA A 3 -1.14 -9.44 -24.13
CA ALA A 3 -0.31 -9.73 -22.97
C ALA A 3 -0.72 -11.09 -22.40
N LEU A 4 0.24 -12.00 -22.27
CA LEU A 4 0.08 -13.27 -21.58
C LEU A 4 -0.33 -12.94 -20.14
N ASN A 5 -1.60 -13.15 -19.80
CA ASN A 5 -2.01 -13.14 -18.41
C ASN A 5 -1.23 -14.27 -17.74
N PRO A 6 -0.31 -13.98 -16.79
CA PRO A 6 0.46 -15.02 -16.14
C PRO A 6 -0.50 -16.03 -15.51
N ALA A 7 -0.19 -17.32 -15.65
CA ALA A 7 -1.03 -18.36 -15.09
C ALA A 7 -1.18 -18.16 -13.57
N LYS A 8 -2.42 -18.21 -13.07
CA LYS A 8 -2.74 -18.14 -11.64
C LYS A 8 -2.34 -19.46 -10.96
N THR A 9 -1.05 -19.67 -10.75
CA THR A 9 -0.48 -20.92 -10.20
C THR A 9 -0.52 -20.98 -8.68
N ASP A 10 -0.51 -19.82 -8.03
CA ASP A 10 -0.40 -19.74 -6.57
C ASP A 10 -1.77 -19.90 -5.90
N ARG A 11 -1.81 -20.65 -4.80
CA ARG A 11 -3.03 -20.92 -4.03
C ARG A 11 -3.01 -20.16 -2.71
N ILE A 12 -4.16 -19.60 -2.35
CA ILE A 12 -4.40 -18.91 -1.07
C ILE A 12 -5.51 -19.69 -0.36
N ASP A 13 -5.17 -20.40 0.71
CA ASP A 13 -6.13 -21.15 1.53
C ASP A 13 -6.50 -20.35 2.78
N VAL A 14 -7.79 -20.03 2.95
CA VAL A 14 -8.31 -19.22 4.07
C VAL A 14 -9.39 -19.99 4.82
N ARG A 15 -9.30 -19.99 6.15
CA ARG A 15 -10.35 -20.55 7.03
C ARG A 15 -11.36 -19.48 7.39
N ALA A 16 -12.64 -19.82 7.33
CA ALA A 16 -13.74 -18.93 7.69
C ALA A 16 -14.83 -19.71 8.43
N SER A 17 -15.59 -19.02 9.28
CA SER A 17 -16.81 -19.59 9.87
C SER A 17 -17.91 -19.73 8.81
N HIS A 18 -18.94 -20.52 9.12
CA HIS A 18 -20.07 -20.71 8.21
C HIS A 18 -20.76 -19.39 7.86
N ALA A 19 -20.98 -18.53 8.86
CA ALA A 19 -21.61 -17.22 8.66
C ALA A 19 -20.79 -16.32 7.73
N VAL A 20 -19.46 -16.28 7.90
CA VAL A 20 -18.56 -15.50 7.03
C VAL A 20 -18.58 -16.05 5.60
N LYS A 21 -18.58 -17.38 5.43
CA LYS A 21 -18.67 -17.99 4.10
C LYS A 21 -19.96 -17.62 3.37
N LEU A 22 -21.10 -17.62 4.07
CA LEU A 22 -22.39 -17.24 3.48
C LEU A 22 -22.40 -15.78 3.04
N LEU A 23 -21.91 -14.88 3.89
CA LEU A 23 -21.81 -13.46 3.57
C LEU A 23 -20.97 -13.22 2.30
N LEU A 24 -19.80 -13.87 2.20
CA LEU A 24 -18.93 -13.75 1.04
C LEU A 24 -19.57 -14.32 -0.23
N GLN A 25 -20.35 -15.40 -0.11
CA GLN A 25 -21.10 -15.98 -1.23
C GLN A 25 -22.20 -15.04 -1.72
N GLU A 26 -22.93 -14.39 -0.82
CA GLU A 26 -23.97 -13.43 -1.16
C GLU A 26 -23.37 -12.19 -1.83
N ALA A 27 -22.29 -11.63 -1.28
CA ALA A 27 -21.59 -10.49 -1.87
C ALA A 27 -21.03 -10.79 -3.27
N ALA A 28 -20.45 -11.99 -3.46
CA ALA A 28 -19.96 -12.43 -4.77
C ALA A 28 -21.10 -12.56 -5.78
N ARG A 29 -22.24 -13.14 -5.39
CA ARG A 29 -23.45 -13.24 -6.23
C ARG A 29 -23.99 -11.87 -6.63
N ALA A 30 -24.11 -10.95 -5.68
CA ALA A 30 -24.54 -9.57 -5.94
C ALA A 30 -23.59 -8.83 -6.89
N SER A 31 -22.32 -9.21 -6.90
CA SER A 31 -21.29 -8.65 -7.78
C SER A 31 -21.14 -9.39 -9.11
N HIS A 32 -21.96 -10.41 -9.38
CA HIS A 32 -21.85 -11.31 -10.54
C HIS A 32 -20.46 -11.96 -10.70
N LYS A 33 -19.82 -12.31 -9.59
CA LYS A 33 -18.49 -12.93 -9.53
C LYS A 33 -18.54 -14.28 -8.83
N THR A 34 -17.56 -15.13 -9.11
CA THR A 34 -17.29 -16.28 -8.24
C THR A 34 -16.76 -15.82 -6.90
N VAL A 35 -16.88 -16.67 -5.86
CA VAL A 35 -16.36 -16.35 -4.51
C VAL A 35 -14.85 -16.09 -4.56
N SER A 36 -14.11 -16.87 -5.34
CA SER A 36 -12.66 -16.72 -5.49
C SER A 36 -12.28 -15.40 -6.17
N GLU A 37 -13.00 -15.00 -7.20
CA GLU A 37 -12.77 -13.69 -7.88
C GLU A 37 -13.10 -12.53 -6.95
N PHE A 38 -14.25 -12.59 -6.28
CA PHE A 38 -14.65 -11.56 -5.33
C PHE A 38 -13.61 -11.38 -4.21
N LEU A 39 -13.13 -12.48 -3.64
CA LEU A 39 -12.12 -12.46 -2.59
C LEU A 39 -10.76 -11.96 -3.10
N LEU A 40 -10.34 -12.37 -4.29
CA LEU A 40 -9.08 -11.94 -4.86
C LEU A 40 -9.11 -10.43 -5.16
N ASP A 41 -10.19 -9.94 -5.76
CA ASP A 41 -10.34 -8.51 -6.07
C ASP A 41 -10.35 -7.66 -4.79
N ALA A 42 -11.15 -8.06 -3.80
CA ALA A 42 -11.19 -7.39 -2.50
C ALA A 42 -9.82 -7.41 -1.81
N GLY A 43 -9.11 -8.55 -1.88
CA GLY A 43 -7.77 -8.71 -1.32
C GLY A 43 -6.74 -7.81 -1.99
N VAL A 44 -6.78 -7.66 -3.32
CA VAL A 44 -5.88 -6.76 -4.06
C VAL A 44 -6.15 -5.30 -3.68
N ILE A 45 -7.42 -4.90 -3.56
CA ILE A 45 -7.79 -3.53 -3.14
C ILE A 45 -7.24 -3.26 -1.73
N ALA A 46 -7.50 -4.17 -0.79
CA ALA A 46 -7.03 -4.03 0.59
C ALA A 46 -5.50 -4.02 0.69
N ALA A 47 -4.81 -4.86 -0.08
CA ALA A 47 -3.35 -4.88 -0.14
C ALA A 47 -2.79 -3.56 -0.68
N ASN A 48 -3.37 -3.03 -1.76
CA ASN A 48 -2.95 -1.75 -2.32
C ASN A 48 -3.16 -0.60 -1.34
N GLN A 49 -4.29 -0.57 -0.61
CA GLN A 49 -4.53 0.42 0.44
C GLN A 49 -3.50 0.31 1.56
N ALA A 50 -3.26 -0.89 2.09
CA ALA A 50 -2.27 -1.09 3.15
C ALA A 50 -0.84 -0.72 2.72
N LEU A 51 -0.48 -0.91 1.45
CA LEU A 51 0.80 -0.47 0.88
C LEU A 51 0.83 1.03 0.53
N ALA A 52 -0.32 1.62 0.19
CA ALA A 52 -0.46 3.04 -0.10
C ALA A 52 -0.42 3.88 1.18
N ASP A 53 -1.01 3.43 2.28
CA ASP A 53 -0.92 4.08 3.59
C ASP A 53 0.53 4.22 4.07
N ARG A 54 1.45 3.38 3.56
CA ARG A 54 2.90 3.50 3.80
C ARG A 54 3.61 4.51 2.89
N ARG A 55 2.99 4.93 1.80
CA ARG A 55 3.57 5.81 0.76
C ARG A 55 2.93 7.19 0.71
N HIS A 56 1.70 7.34 1.19
CA HIS A 56 0.96 8.59 1.20
C HIS A 56 0.98 9.20 2.60
N PHE A 57 1.62 10.37 2.71
CA PHE A 57 1.54 11.20 3.91
C PHE A 57 0.38 12.17 3.73
N GLN A 58 -0.70 11.95 4.48
CA GLN A 58 -1.81 12.90 4.51
C GLN A 58 -1.41 14.06 5.43
N LEU A 59 -1.35 15.26 4.86
CA LEU A 59 -1.07 16.49 5.59
C LEU A 59 -2.36 17.28 5.77
N ASP A 60 -2.56 17.85 6.95
CA ASP A 60 -3.56 18.91 7.14
C ASP A 60 -3.07 20.23 6.52
N GLU A 61 -3.94 21.24 6.48
CA GLU A 61 -3.64 22.54 5.85
C GLU A 61 -2.38 23.21 6.41
N ALA A 62 -2.18 23.14 7.74
CA ALA A 62 -1.03 23.75 8.39
C ALA A 62 0.26 23.00 8.05
N GLN A 63 0.20 21.67 8.03
CA GLN A 63 1.31 20.82 7.62
C GLN A 63 1.64 20.97 6.14
N TRP A 64 0.63 21.17 5.28
CA TRP A 64 0.81 21.41 3.86
C TRP A 64 1.55 22.73 3.61
N GLN A 65 1.12 23.82 4.25
CA GLN A 65 1.81 25.12 4.15
C GLN A 65 3.25 25.07 4.66
N ALA A 66 3.49 24.37 5.78
CA ALA A 66 4.84 24.17 6.30
C ALA A 66 5.72 23.34 5.35
N PHE A 67 5.13 22.35 4.68
CA PHE A 67 5.81 21.53 3.70
C PHE A 67 6.17 22.33 2.43
N GLU A 68 5.23 23.11 1.90
CA GLU A 68 5.46 23.98 0.74
C GLU A 68 6.54 25.02 1.03
N ALA A 69 6.46 25.70 2.18
CA ALA A 69 7.49 26.65 2.62
C ALA A 69 8.87 25.99 2.80
N ALA A 70 8.92 24.70 3.15
CA ALA A 70 10.18 23.96 3.25
C ALA A 70 10.75 23.57 1.86
N LEU A 71 9.89 23.35 0.86
CA LEU A 71 10.31 23.06 -0.52
C LEU A 71 10.89 24.29 -1.22
N GLU A 72 10.35 25.48 -0.95
CA GLU A 72 10.83 26.74 -1.53
C GLU A 72 12.14 27.24 -0.91
N GLN A 73 12.52 26.73 0.27
CA GLN A 73 13.74 27.15 0.94
C GLN A 73 14.98 26.72 0.14
N PRO A 74 15.95 27.64 -0.07
CA PRO A 74 17.19 27.30 -0.73
C PRO A 74 17.94 26.24 0.09
N VAL A 75 18.65 25.35 -0.59
CA VAL A 75 19.42 24.28 0.06
C VAL A 75 20.44 24.88 1.00
N GLN A 76 20.28 24.61 2.30
CA GLN A 76 21.24 25.03 3.31
C GLN A 76 22.17 23.88 3.68
N ILE A 77 23.47 24.15 3.69
CA ILE A 77 24.45 23.17 4.19
C ILE A 77 24.22 23.01 5.69
N LYS A 78 23.91 21.79 6.12
CA LYS A 78 23.79 21.41 7.53
C LYS A 78 25.08 20.70 7.95
N PRO A 79 26.01 21.35 8.69
CA PRO A 79 27.33 20.78 8.99
C PRO A 79 27.25 19.43 9.71
N ARG A 80 26.31 19.27 10.65
CA ARG A 80 26.07 18.01 11.34
C ARG A 80 25.55 16.89 10.43
N LEU A 81 24.72 17.23 9.44
CA LEU A 81 24.23 16.25 8.46
C LEU A 81 25.36 15.81 7.53
N LYS A 82 26.22 16.75 7.11
CA LYS A 82 27.42 16.45 6.32
C LYS A 82 28.38 15.53 7.09
N GLN A 83 28.59 15.80 8.38
CA GLN A 83 29.40 14.94 9.23
C GLN A 83 28.78 13.55 9.37
N LEU A 84 27.48 13.45 9.66
CA LEU A 84 26.76 12.17 9.79
C LEU A 84 26.85 11.30 8.52
N LEU A 85 26.72 11.91 7.33
CA LEU A 85 26.79 11.17 6.06
C LEU A 85 28.22 10.73 5.69
N ASN A 86 29.24 11.33 6.30
CA ASN A 86 30.65 11.02 6.06
C ASN A 86 31.28 10.13 7.14
N GLU A 87 30.60 9.94 8.27
CA GLU A 87 31.04 9.04 9.33
C GLU A 87 30.53 7.62 9.05
N PRO A 88 31.34 6.57 9.28
CA PRO A 88 30.89 5.20 9.16
C PRO A 88 29.72 4.97 10.13
N GLY A 89 28.63 4.40 9.60
CA GLY A 89 27.47 4.07 10.41
C GLY A 89 27.80 2.99 11.45
N VAL A 90 26.97 2.87 12.48
CA VAL A 90 27.14 1.88 13.57
C VAL A 90 27.16 0.42 13.06
N LEU A 91 26.78 0.19 11.80
CA LEU A 91 26.75 -1.13 11.17
C LEU A 91 27.93 -1.42 10.21
N GLY A 92 28.92 -0.52 10.11
CA GLY A 92 30.11 -0.71 9.27
C GLY A 92 29.88 -0.32 7.81
#